data_AF-A0A6L9JS58-F1
#
_entry.id   AF-A0A6L9JS58-F1
#
_cell.length_a   1.000
_cell.length_b   1.000
_cell.length_c   1.000
_cell.angle_alpha   90.00
_cell.angle_beta   90.00
_cell.angle_gamma   90.00
#
_symmetry.space_group_name_H-M   'P 1'
#
loop_
_entity.id
_entity.type
_entity.pdbx_description
1 polymer ?
#
loop_
_entity_poly.entity_id
_entity_poly.type
_entity_poly.pdbx_seq_one_letter_code
_entity_poly.pdbx_strand_id
1 'polypeptide(L)' 'MPNTYLELIAIPGNHFSLLEDNENKTALAQALNRVLAISFERAVA' A
#
# COMPACT_ATOMS: atom_id res chain seq x y z
N MET A 1 -11.87 20.33 -9.77
CA MET A 1 -11.16 19.83 -8.57
C MET A 1 -10.23 18.75 -9.04
N PRO A 2 -8.93 18.74 -8.69
CA PRO A 2 -8.11 17.59 -9.05
C PRO A 2 -8.72 16.38 -8.34
N ASN A 3 -9.15 15.38 -9.11
CA ASN A 3 -9.67 14.14 -8.57
C ASN A 3 -8.50 13.38 -7.98
N THR A 4 -8.10 13.71 -6.75
CA THR A 4 -7.13 12.93 -6.00
C THR A 4 -7.80 11.62 -5.64
N TYR A 5 -7.56 10.58 -6.45
CA TYR A 5 -8.06 9.24 -6.18
C TYR A 5 -7.25 8.66 -5.02
N LEU A 6 -7.88 8.56 -3.85
CA LEU A 6 -7.35 7.81 -2.72
C LEU A 6 -7.70 6.34 -2.90
N GLU A 7 -6.69 5.47 -2.86
CA GLU A 7 -6.87 4.01 -2.86
C GLU A 7 -6.76 3.51 -1.41
N LEU A 8 -7.81 2.85 -0.92
CA LEU A 8 -7.81 2.21 0.39
C LEU A 8 -7.37 0.75 0.22
N ILE A 9 -6.34 0.35 0.97
CA ILE A 9 -5.82 -1.02 0.95
C ILE A 9 -5.94 -1.61 2.35
N ALA A 10 -6.68 -2.72 2.48
CA ALA A 10 -6.76 -3.46 3.72
C ALA A 10 -5.47 -4.27 3.94
N ILE A 11 -4.92 -4.21 5.14
CA ILE A 11 -3.71 -4.94 5.57
C ILE A 11 -4.10 -5.77 6.80
N PRO A 12 -3.62 -7.02 6.95
CA PRO A 12 -3.86 -7.81 8.15
C PRO A 12 -3.23 -7.17 9.40
N GLY A 13 -3.77 -7.54 10.56
CA GLY A 13 -3.32 -7.05 11.86
C GLY A 13 -4.04 -5.78 12.35
N ASN A 14 -3.45 -5.12 13.34
CA ASN A 14 -3.91 -3.85 13.90
C ASN A 14 -2.72 -2.86 13.96
N HIS A 15 -2.96 -1.65 14.48
CA HIS A 15 -1.92 -0.61 14.56
C HIS A 15 -0.64 -1.08 15.26
N PHE A 16 -0.74 -1.94 16.28
CA PHE A 16 0.41 -2.45 17.03
C PHE A 16 1.08 -3.60 16.27
N SER A 17 0.32 -4.62 15.91
CA SER A 17 0.87 -5.84 15.30
C SER A 17 1.38 -5.62 13.87
N LEU A 18 1.03 -4.49 13.23
CA LEU A 18 1.41 -4.18 11.84
C LEU A 18 2.93 -4.20 11.63
N LEU A 19 3.71 -3.69 12.60
CA LEU A 19 5.17 -3.58 12.49
C LEU A 19 5.91 -4.61 13.36
N GLU A 20 5.22 -5.29 14.26
CA GLU A 20 5.80 -6.31 15.14
C GLU A 20 5.79 -7.67 14.46
N ASP A 21 4.67 -8.05 13.85
CA ASP A 21 4.49 -9.33 13.19
C ASP A 21 5.08 -9.34 11.76
N ASN A 22 5.82 -10.40 11.44
CA ASN A 22 6.52 -10.49 10.16
C ASN A 22 5.57 -10.66 8.97
N GLU A 23 4.45 -11.36 9.13
CA GLU A 23 3.48 -11.55 8.06
C GLU A 23 2.77 -10.22 7.75
N ASN A 24 2.38 -9.47 8.77
CA ASN A 24 1.78 -8.14 8.60
C ASN A 24 2.76 -7.15 7.93
N LYS A 25 4.04 -7.17 8.32
CA LYS A 25 5.09 -6.36 7.66
C LYS A 25 5.25 -6.71 6.18
N THR A 26 5.25 -8.00 5.85
CA THR A 26 5.34 -8.46 4.45
C THR A 26 4.10 -8.01 3.65
N ALA A 27 2.90 -8.15 4.20
CA ALA A 27 1.68 -7.69 3.55
C ALA A 27 1.67 -6.16 3.31
N LEU A 28 2.15 -5.38 4.28
CA LEU A 28 2.31 -3.93 4.14
C LEU A 28 3.31 -3.57 3.01
N ALA A 29 4.46 -4.23 2.97
CA ALA A 29 5.45 -4.00 1.92
C ALA A 29 4.90 -4.33 0.52
N GLN A 30 4.16 -5.43 0.39
CA GLN A 30 3.50 -5.81 -0.87
C GLN A 30 2.47 -4.77 -1.32
N ALA A 31 1.65 -4.25 -0.39
CA ALA A 31 0.68 -3.21 -0.68
C ALA A 31 1.35 -1.92 -1.18
N LEU A 32 2.41 -1.47 -0.50
CA LEU A 32 3.17 -0.29 -0.93
C LEU A 32 3.81 -0.47 -2.30
N ASN A 33 4.41 -1.63 -2.55
CA ASN A 33 5.01 -1.95 -3.86
C ASN A 33 3.97 -1.90 -4.99
N ARG A 34 2.75 -2.39 -4.74
CA ARG A 34 1.66 -2.31 -5.72
C ARG A 34 1.28 -0.87 -6.05
N VAL A 35 1.11 -0.02 -5.03
CA VAL A 35 0.77 1.40 -5.24
C VAL A 35 1.87 2.12 -6.01
N LEU A 36 3.13 1.89 -5.64
CA LEU A 36 4.28 2.50 -6.30
C LEU A 36 4.39 2.04 -7.77
N ALA A 37 4.17 0.75 -8.06
CA ALA A 37 4.14 0.24 -9.42
C ALA A 37 3.03 0.90 -10.26
N ILE A 38 1.81 1.00 -9.73
CA ILE A 38 0.68 1.70 -10.39
C ILE A 38 1.02 3.18 -10.64
N SER A 39 1.74 3.84 -9.72
CA SER A 39 2.14 5.24 -9.90
C SER A 39 3.18 5.40 -11.01
N PHE A 40 4.10 4.45 -11.14
CA PHE A 40 5.11 4.45 -12.20
C PHE A 40 4.47 4.26 -13.58
N GLU A 41 3.56 3.29 -13.73
CA GLU A 41 2.83 3.06 -14.99
C GLU A 41 2.04 4.31 -15.43
N ARG A 42 1.40 5.00 -14.48
CA ARG A 42 0.70 6.27 -14.76
C ARG A 42 1.62 7.43 -15.14
N ALA A 43 2.88 7.42 -14.70
CA ALA A 43 3.84 8.48 -15.01
C ALA A 43 4.54 8.30 -16.36
N VAL A 44 4.52 7.10 -16.93
CA VAL A 44 5.23 6.73 -18.18
C VAL A 44 4.28 6.65 -19.39
N ALA A 45 2.96 6.71 -19.18
CA ALA A 45 1.92 6.77 -20.21
C ALA A 45 1.56 8.22 -20.59
#